data_AF-A0A927YD06-F1
#
_entry.id   AF-A0A927YD06-F1
#
_cell.length_a   1.000
_cell.length_b   1.000
_cell.length_c   1.000
_cell.angle_alpha   90.00
_cell.angle_beta   90.00
_cell.angle_gamma   90.00
#
_symmetry.space_group_name_H-M   'P 1'
#
loop_
_entity.id
_entity.type
_entity.pdbx_description
1 polymer ?
#
loop_
_entity_poly.entity_id
_entity_poly.type
_entity_poly.pdbx_seq_one_letter_code
_entity_poly.pdbx_strand_id
1 'polypeptide(L)'
;MEYHLPQIPGIDWEKAHRYLPTKQMLTETLREFVRSAAKQTELLTEYRQAVLREPTTENYAAFRIQAHAMKSALRSIGADLFDPAFALETAGREEDPVPIREKTESFIGEYLALTERLKAITGEGEEKEAFYEPVFFERLYRLKAAMDAFDIATLQETFREIAAMDIPLSYKEQMVRLETAVRDLDSGQLEECCDRFEEQKTQETK
;
A
#
# COMPACT_ATOMS: atom_id res chain seq x y z
N MET A 1 -3.04 12.38 17.83
CA MET A 1 -3.58 11.01 17.82
C MET A 1 -2.45 10.10 17.41
N GLU A 2 -1.94 9.30 18.34
CA GLU A 2 -1.00 8.22 18.02
C GLU A 2 -1.78 7.14 17.25
N TYR A 3 -1.32 6.83 16.04
CA TYR A 3 -1.86 5.71 15.27
C TYR A 3 -1.11 4.45 15.71
N HIS A 4 -1.81 3.52 16.37
CA HIS A 4 -1.23 2.21 16.66
C HIS A 4 -1.18 1.38 15.38
N LEU A 5 -0.02 1.36 14.74
CA LEU A 5 0.28 0.47 13.62
C LEU A 5 0.62 -0.93 14.16
N PRO A 6 0.25 -2.00 13.45
CA PRO A 6 0.69 -3.34 13.81
C PRO A 6 2.23 -3.39 13.83
N GLN A 7 2.80 -4.10 14.81
CA GLN A 7 4.24 -4.36 14.83
C GLN A 7 4.58 -5.32 13.69
N ILE A 8 5.29 -4.83 12.68
CA ILE A 8 5.75 -5.64 11.55
C ILE A 8 7.22 -5.94 11.75
N PRO A 9 7.63 -7.22 11.76
CA PRO A 9 9.05 -7.57 11.77
C PRO A 9 9.80 -6.88 10.63
N GLY A 10 10.83 -6.13 11.01
CA GLY A 10 11.70 -5.39 10.10
C GLY A 10 11.23 -3.98 9.73
N ILE A 11 10.20 -3.44 10.37
CA ILE A 11 9.80 -2.03 10.21
C ILE A 11 9.95 -1.25 11.51
N ASP A 12 10.65 -0.12 11.41
CA ASP A 12 10.82 0.87 12.45
C ASP A 12 9.87 2.06 12.18
N TRP A 13 8.69 2.01 12.80
CA TRP A 13 7.66 3.03 12.62
C TRP A 13 8.08 4.42 13.10
N GLU A 14 8.98 4.52 14.09
CA GLU A 14 9.54 5.79 14.55
C GLU A 14 10.40 6.47 13.47
N LYS A 15 11.10 5.68 12.65
CA LYS A 15 11.79 6.19 11.47
C LYS A 15 10.81 6.58 10.37
N ALA A 16 9.78 5.78 10.11
CA ALA A 16 8.77 6.07 9.08
C ALA A 16 7.98 7.35 9.40
N HIS A 17 7.59 7.56 10.66
CA HIS A 17 6.82 8.73 11.11
C HIS A 17 7.52 10.07 10.87
N ARG A 18 8.86 10.11 10.86
CA ARG A 18 9.61 11.33 10.51
C ARG A 18 9.38 11.78 9.07
N TYR A 19 9.02 10.86 8.18
CA TYR A 19 8.77 11.12 6.77
C TYR A 19 7.27 11.13 6.43
N LEU A 20 6.42 10.53 7.27
CA LEU A 20 5.00 10.29 7.03
C LEU A 20 4.16 10.77 8.22
N PRO A 21 3.79 12.07 8.26
CA PRO A 21 3.15 12.68 9.43
C PRO A 21 1.68 12.30 9.61
N THR A 22 1.02 11.74 8.59
CA THR A 22 -0.41 11.36 8.65
C THR A 22 -0.63 9.90 8.30
N LYS A 23 -1.66 9.28 8.87
CA LYS A 23 -2.06 7.89 8.54
C LYS A 23 -2.33 7.70 7.05
N GLN A 24 -2.97 8.68 6.40
CA GLN A 24 -3.27 8.61 4.97
C GLN A 24 -2.01 8.57 4.12
N MET A 25 -1.03 9.44 4.40
CA MET A 25 0.25 9.45 3.68
C MET A 25 1.00 8.14 3.88
N LEU A 26 0.96 7.58 5.08
CA LEU A 26 1.55 6.29 5.37
C LEU A 26 0.90 5.16 4.56
N THR A 27 -0.43 5.05 4.61
CA THR A 27 -1.17 4.02 3.88
C THR A 27 -0.87 4.10 2.37
N GLU A 28 -0.92 5.29 1.77
CA GLU A 28 -0.62 5.45 0.34
C GLU A 28 0.83 5.11 0.01
N THR A 29 1.79 5.47 0.88
CA THR A 29 3.20 5.12 0.67
C THR A 29 3.41 3.60 0.73
N LEU A 30 2.76 2.91 1.68
CA LEU A 30 2.81 1.45 1.77
C LEU A 30 2.15 0.78 0.56
N ARG A 31 1.04 1.33 0.06
CA ARG A 31 0.38 0.84 -1.16
C ARG A 31 1.29 0.96 -2.37
N GLU A 32 1.90 2.12 -2.58
CA GLU A 32 2.84 2.36 -3.69
C GLU A 32 4.07 1.46 -3.60
N PHE A 33 4.61 1.26 -2.39
CA PHE A 33 5.69 0.31 -2.15
C PHE A 33 5.31 -1.10 -2.61
N VAL A 34 4.12 -1.56 -2.22
CA VAL A 34 3.63 -2.90 -2.59
C VAL A 34 3.38 -3.02 -4.09
N ARG A 35 2.73 -2.03 -4.72
CA ARG A 35 2.42 -2.03 -6.16
C ARG A 35 3.68 -2.04 -7.03
N SER A 36 4.71 -1.30 -6.62
CA SER A 36 5.95 -1.19 -7.38
C SER A 36 6.94 -2.35 -7.13
N ALA A 37 6.75 -3.13 -6.07
CA ALA A 37 7.69 -4.17 -5.64
C ALA A 37 8.03 -5.19 -6.74
N ALA A 38 7.02 -5.76 -7.41
CA ALA A 38 7.23 -6.77 -8.45
C ALA A 38 8.13 -6.23 -9.56
N LYS A 39 7.82 -5.04 -10.07
CA LYS A 39 8.61 -4.41 -11.14
C LYS A 39 10.03 -4.09 -10.68
N GLN A 40 10.20 -3.61 -9.45
CA GLN A 40 11.52 -3.30 -8.91
C GLN A 40 12.41 -4.55 -8.80
N THR A 41 11.84 -5.69 -8.36
CA THR A 41 12.58 -6.95 -8.26
C THR A 41 12.92 -7.56 -9.62
N GLU A 42 12.03 -7.43 -10.61
CA GLU A 42 12.29 -7.84 -11.99
C GLU A 42 13.47 -7.07 -12.58
N LEU A 43 13.45 -5.73 -12.49
CA LEU A 43 14.53 -4.88 -13.00
C LEU A 43 15.86 -5.15 -12.31
N LEU A 44 15.87 -5.31 -10.98
CA LEU A 44 17.10 -5.62 -10.26
C LEU A 44 17.69 -6.97 -10.71
N THR A 45 16.84 -7.96 -10.97
CA THR A 45 17.25 -9.27 -11.49
C THR A 45 17.83 -9.15 -12.90
N GLU A 46 17.17 -8.39 -13.78
CA GLU A 46 17.64 -8.12 -15.14
C GLU A 46 19.02 -7.45 -15.13
N TYR A 47 19.18 -6.38 -14.35
CA TYR A 47 20.46 -5.66 -14.27
C TYR A 47 21.56 -6.50 -13.62
N ARG A 48 21.23 -7.32 -12.62
CA ARG A 48 22.19 -8.31 -12.08
C ARG A 48 22.67 -9.24 -13.18
N GLN A 49 21.76 -9.80 -13.98
CA GLN A 49 22.14 -10.71 -15.07
C GLN A 49 23.00 -10.00 -16.12
N ALA A 50 22.70 -8.74 -16.44
CA ALA A 50 23.51 -7.92 -17.34
C ALA A 50 24.94 -7.75 -16.81
N VAL A 51 25.11 -7.38 -15.53
CA VAL A 51 26.43 -7.26 -14.87
C VAL A 51 27.20 -8.58 -14.91
N LEU A 52 26.54 -9.71 -14.60
CA LEU A 52 27.20 -11.02 -14.55
C LEU A 52 27.57 -11.57 -15.93
N ARG A 53 26.83 -11.18 -16.97
CA ARG A 53 27.11 -11.54 -18.36
C ARG A 53 28.20 -10.68 -18.96
N GLU A 54 28.14 -9.37 -18.71
CA GLU A 54 29.06 -8.38 -19.28
C GLU A 54 29.27 -7.23 -18.26
N PRO A 55 30.39 -7.22 -17.52
CA PRO A 55 30.64 -6.26 -16.46
C PRO A 55 31.12 -4.91 -17.00
N THR A 56 30.23 -4.16 -17.66
CA THR A 56 30.49 -2.79 -18.14
C THR A 56 30.03 -1.76 -17.12
N THR A 57 30.67 -0.58 -17.11
CA THR A 57 30.26 0.56 -16.28
C THR A 57 28.78 0.92 -16.46
N GLU A 58 28.22 0.76 -17.66
CA GLU A 58 26.79 0.99 -17.93
C GLU A 58 25.89 0.00 -17.19
N ASN A 59 26.23 -1.30 -17.23
CA ASN A 59 25.48 -2.34 -16.53
C ASN A 59 25.56 -2.16 -15.01
N TYR A 60 26.73 -1.80 -14.48
CA TYR A 60 26.88 -1.46 -13.06
C TYR A 60 26.08 -0.21 -12.68
N ALA A 61 26.06 0.82 -13.53
CA ALA A 61 25.29 2.03 -13.29
C ALA A 61 23.79 1.75 -13.25
N ALA A 62 23.25 0.94 -14.17
CA ALA A 62 21.86 0.53 -14.18
C ALA A 62 21.49 -0.24 -12.90
N PHE A 63 22.31 -1.22 -12.50
CA PHE A 63 22.14 -1.95 -11.26
C PHE A 63 22.15 -1.02 -10.03
N ARG A 64 23.13 -0.11 -9.95
CA ARG A 64 23.24 0.87 -8.86
C ARG A 64 22.02 1.78 -8.76
N ILE A 65 21.52 2.29 -9.89
CA ILE A 65 20.35 3.16 -9.94
C ILE A 65 19.13 2.41 -9.40
N GLN A 66 18.94 1.16 -9.80
CA GLN A 66 17.84 0.33 -9.32
C GLN A 66 17.96 0.04 -7.81
N ALA A 67 19.16 -0.35 -7.35
CA ALA A 67 19.41 -0.57 -5.92
C ALA A 67 19.17 0.71 -5.09
N HIS A 68 19.54 1.88 -5.61
CA HIS A 68 19.28 3.17 -4.98
C HIS A 68 17.78 3.48 -4.86
N ALA A 69 17.00 3.21 -5.91
CA ALA A 69 15.55 3.38 -5.90
C ALA A 69 14.91 2.48 -4.82
N MET A 70 15.29 1.21 -4.77
CA MET A 70 14.79 0.25 -3.77
C MET A 70 15.20 0.67 -2.35
N LYS A 71 16.45 1.10 -2.14
CA LYS A 71 16.93 1.64 -0.85
C LYS A 71 16.09 2.83 -0.39
N SER A 72 15.77 3.75 -1.29
CA SER A 72 14.98 4.93 -0.97
C SER A 72 13.54 4.57 -0.61
N ALA A 73 12.95 3.60 -1.32
CA ALA A 73 11.63 3.07 -1.00
C ALA A 73 11.60 2.36 0.38
N LEU A 74 12.63 1.59 0.73
CA LEU A 74 12.75 0.97 2.06
C LEU A 74 12.90 2.01 3.17
N ARG A 75 13.66 3.08 2.91
CA ARG A 75 13.83 4.19 3.86
C ARG A 75 12.50 4.91 4.14
N SER A 76 11.67 5.15 3.13
CA SER A 76 10.42 5.88 3.32
C SER A 76 9.44 5.14 4.22
N ILE A 77 9.50 3.81 4.24
CA ILE A 77 8.66 2.95 5.08
C ILE A 77 9.35 2.50 6.38
N GLY A 78 10.57 2.95 6.65
CA GLY A 78 11.32 2.60 7.86
C GLY A 78 11.79 1.14 7.92
N ALA A 79 11.98 0.47 6.78
CA ALA A 79 12.40 -0.94 6.74
C ALA A 79 13.89 -1.13 7.07
N ASP A 80 14.21 -2.20 7.79
CA ASP A 80 15.58 -2.61 8.17
C ASP A 80 16.41 -3.14 6.99
N LEU A 81 15.74 -3.61 5.93
CA LEU A 81 16.32 -3.98 4.63
C LEU A 81 17.06 -2.84 3.92
N PHE A 82 17.03 -1.62 4.47
CA PHE A 82 17.83 -0.49 4.01
C PHE A 82 19.33 -0.83 3.91
N ASP A 83 19.90 -1.51 4.90
CA ASP A 83 21.35 -1.80 4.94
C ASP A 83 21.77 -2.79 3.83
N PRO A 84 21.07 -3.92 3.62
CA PRO A 84 21.28 -4.77 2.44
C PRO A 84 21.17 -4.03 1.10
N ALA A 85 20.16 -3.17 0.93
CA ALA A 85 20.00 -2.38 -0.30
C ALA A 85 21.16 -1.40 -0.51
N PHE A 86 21.64 -0.76 0.56
CA PHE A 86 22.80 0.12 0.52
C PHE A 86 24.09 -0.62 0.14
N ALA A 87 24.26 -1.87 0.61
CA ALA A 87 25.41 -2.70 0.23
C ALA A 87 25.39 -3.04 -1.28
N LEU A 88 24.21 -3.33 -1.84
CA LEU A 88 24.07 -3.58 -3.29
C LEU A 88 24.33 -2.33 -4.13
N GLU A 89 23.78 -1.18 -3.72
CA GLU A 89 24.06 0.10 -4.37
C GLU A 89 25.56 0.41 -4.33
N THR A 90 26.22 0.14 -3.20
CA THR A 90 27.67 0.33 -3.04
C THR A 90 28.46 -0.58 -3.98
N ALA A 91 28.09 -1.86 -4.08
CA ALA A 91 28.71 -2.80 -5.01
C ALA A 91 28.55 -2.35 -6.48
N GLY A 92 27.38 -1.84 -6.85
CA GLY A 92 27.17 -1.24 -8.18
C GLY A 92 28.00 0.03 -8.41
N ARG A 93 28.23 0.84 -7.38
CA ARG A 93 29.09 2.03 -7.45
C ARG A 93 30.58 1.68 -7.56
N GLU A 94 31.01 0.65 -6.87
CA GLU A 94 32.40 0.17 -6.83
C GLU A 94 32.72 -0.82 -7.95
N GLU A 95 31.73 -1.10 -8.82
CA GLU A 95 31.81 -2.06 -9.92
C GLU A 95 32.26 -3.46 -9.44
N ASP A 96 31.89 -3.84 -8.21
CA ASP A 96 32.23 -5.13 -7.61
C ASP A 96 31.14 -6.18 -7.91
N PRO A 97 31.43 -7.20 -8.76
CA PRO A 97 30.44 -8.20 -9.13
C PRO A 97 30.20 -9.24 -8.03
N VAL A 98 31.09 -9.37 -7.03
CA VAL A 98 31.01 -10.44 -6.03
C VAL A 98 29.78 -10.26 -5.12
N PRO A 99 29.54 -9.10 -4.48
CA PRO A 99 28.33 -8.89 -3.69
C PRO A 99 27.06 -8.92 -4.56
N ILE A 100 27.13 -8.42 -5.79
CA ILE A 100 25.99 -8.44 -6.74
C ILE A 100 25.58 -9.88 -7.05
N ARG A 101 26.54 -10.78 -7.22
CA ARG A 101 26.28 -12.21 -7.44
C ARG A 101 25.68 -12.87 -6.21
N GLU A 102 26.28 -12.64 -5.04
CA GLU A 102 26.05 -13.42 -3.82
C GLU A 102 24.87 -12.93 -2.99
N LYS A 103 24.59 -11.62 -2.98
CA LYS A 103 23.61 -11.01 -2.06
C LYS A 103 22.29 -10.64 -2.70
N THR A 104 22.26 -10.41 -4.01
CA THR A 104 21.06 -9.89 -4.69
C THR A 104 19.86 -10.82 -4.58
N GLU A 105 20.03 -12.14 -4.69
CA GLU A 105 18.91 -13.09 -4.56
C GLU A 105 18.32 -13.11 -3.15
N SER A 106 19.18 -13.12 -2.11
CA SER A 106 18.72 -13.04 -0.71
C SER A 106 17.95 -11.76 -0.47
N PHE A 107 18.49 -10.62 -0.94
CA PHE A 107 17.83 -9.33 -0.82
C PHE A 107 16.46 -9.33 -1.50
N ILE A 108 16.34 -9.86 -2.72
CA ILE A 108 15.05 -9.96 -3.42
C ILE A 108 14.07 -10.83 -2.64
N GLY A 109 14.51 -11.96 -2.11
CA GLY A 109 13.67 -12.85 -1.31
C GLY A 109 13.13 -12.16 -0.04
N GLU A 110 13.99 -11.47 0.69
CA GLU A 110 13.60 -10.73 1.89
C GLU A 110 12.70 -9.52 1.55
N TYR A 111 12.98 -8.83 0.45
CA TYR A 111 12.16 -7.72 -0.05
C TYR A 111 10.74 -8.18 -0.40
N LEU A 112 10.60 -9.29 -1.14
CA LEU A 112 9.30 -9.87 -1.47
C LEU A 112 8.57 -10.36 -0.22
N ALA A 113 9.26 -10.99 0.73
CA ALA A 113 8.66 -11.41 1.99
C ALA A 113 8.14 -10.22 2.81
N LEU A 114 8.86 -9.10 2.81
CA LEU A 114 8.37 -7.85 3.41
C LEU A 114 7.14 -7.32 2.66
N THR A 115 7.17 -7.28 1.34
CA THR A 115 6.03 -6.86 0.51
C THR A 115 4.78 -7.69 0.81
N GLU A 116 4.88 -9.01 0.94
CA GLU A 116 3.74 -9.87 1.28
C GLU A 116 3.17 -9.56 2.68
N ARG A 117 4.04 -9.30 3.67
CA ARG A 117 3.57 -8.84 4.99
C ARG A 117 2.83 -7.51 4.91
N LEU A 118 3.26 -6.62 4.03
CA LEU A 118 2.64 -5.31 3.82
C LEU A 118 1.30 -5.40 3.09
N LYS A 119 1.13 -6.31 2.13
CA LYS A 119 -0.14 -6.56 1.43
C LYS A 119 -1.30 -6.82 2.40
N ALA A 120 -1.07 -7.67 3.41
CA ALA A 120 -2.06 -7.99 4.43
C ALA A 120 -2.55 -6.77 5.25
N ILE A 121 -1.80 -5.66 5.22
CA ILE A 121 -2.07 -4.46 6.00
C ILE A 121 -2.59 -3.33 5.10
N THR A 122 -2.15 -3.27 3.85
CA THR A 122 -2.59 -2.28 2.87
C THR A 122 -3.89 -2.68 2.16
N GLY A 123 -4.23 -3.98 2.17
CA GLY A 123 -5.30 -4.57 1.35
C GLY A 123 -4.96 -4.63 -0.14
N GLU A 124 -3.68 -4.40 -0.51
CA GLU A 124 -3.22 -4.49 -1.90
C GLU A 124 -3.06 -5.95 -2.31
N GLY A 125 -3.66 -6.33 -3.44
CA GLY A 125 -3.63 -7.70 -3.96
C GLY A 125 -4.86 -8.54 -3.58
N GLU A 126 -5.80 -8.01 -2.82
CA GLU A 126 -7.16 -8.56 -2.76
C GLU A 126 -7.88 -8.18 -4.07
N GLU A 127 -8.40 -9.17 -4.81
CA GLU A 127 -9.32 -8.91 -5.93
C GLU A 127 -10.52 -8.16 -5.37
N LYS A 128 -10.66 -6.91 -5.78
CA LYS A 128 -11.82 -6.12 -5.39
C LYS A 128 -13.05 -6.66 -6.09
N GLU A 129 -14.15 -6.74 -5.34
CA GLU A 129 -15.45 -7.06 -5.91
C GLU A 129 -15.82 -5.98 -6.93
N ALA A 130 -16.20 -6.39 -8.14
CA ALA A 130 -16.62 -5.46 -9.17
C ALA A 130 -17.75 -4.56 -8.66
N PHE A 131 -17.65 -3.27 -8.91
CA PHE A 131 -18.66 -2.34 -8.46
C PHE A 131 -20.00 -2.61 -9.14
N TYR A 132 -21.02 -2.91 -8.33
CA TYR A 132 -22.39 -3.01 -8.78
C TYR A 132 -23.28 -2.14 -7.90
N GLU A 133 -23.82 -1.08 -8.50
CA GLU A 133 -24.51 0.00 -7.79
C GLU A 133 -25.63 -0.49 -6.86
N PRO A 134 -26.55 -1.38 -7.27
CA PRO A 134 -27.62 -1.83 -6.37
C PRO A 134 -27.10 -2.50 -5.10
N VAL A 135 -26.04 -3.31 -5.21
CA VAL A 135 -25.41 -3.99 -4.05
C VAL A 135 -24.67 -2.98 -3.17
N PHE A 136 -24.01 -1.97 -3.77
CA PHE A 136 -23.37 -0.90 -3.01
C PHE A 136 -24.38 -0.16 -2.12
N PHE A 137 -25.52 0.26 -2.68
CA PHE A 137 -26.55 0.96 -1.91
C PHE A 137 -27.26 0.06 -0.90
N GLU A 138 -27.51 -1.22 -1.23
CA GLU A 138 -28.00 -2.19 -0.25
C GLU A 138 -27.09 -2.26 0.98
N ARG A 139 -25.77 -2.36 0.77
CA ARG A 139 -24.78 -2.37 1.86
C ARG A 139 -24.74 -1.04 2.61
N LEU A 140 -24.88 0.11 1.94
CA LEU A 140 -25.00 1.41 2.62
C LEU A 140 -26.22 1.47 3.54
N TYR A 141 -27.38 0.97 3.10
CA TYR A 141 -28.57 0.92 3.95
C TYR A 141 -28.39 -0.04 5.14
N ARG A 142 -27.77 -1.20 4.92
CA ARG A 142 -27.41 -2.14 6.00
C ARG A 142 -26.46 -1.47 7.01
N LEU A 143 -25.50 -0.69 6.53
CA LEU A 143 -24.55 0.06 7.36
C LEU A 143 -25.27 1.10 8.23
N LYS A 144 -26.19 1.87 7.64
CA LYS A 144 -27.03 2.84 8.38
C LYS A 144 -27.89 2.15 9.45
N ALA A 145 -28.57 1.07 9.08
CA ALA A 145 -29.39 0.30 10.02
C ALA A 145 -28.57 -0.28 11.19
N ALA A 146 -27.36 -0.76 10.91
CA ALA A 146 -26.44 -1.25 11.95
C ALA A 146 -25.98 -0.12 12.89
N MET A 147 -25.71 1.08 12.36
CA MET A 147 -25.40 2.26 13.15
C MET A 147 -26.56 2.64 14.09
N ASP A 148 -27.78 2.73 13.55
CA ASP A 148 -28.99 3.08 14.31
C ASP A 148 -29.31 2.05 15.41
N ALA A 149 -29.04 0.77 15.14
CA ALA A 149 -29.19 -0.33 16.08
C ALA A 149 -28.03 -0.46 17.08
N PHE A 150 -26.97 0.34 16.94
CA PHE A 150 -25.69 0.20 17.66
C PHE A 150 -25.08 -1.21 17.54
N ASP A 151 -25.34 -1.90 16.42
CA ASP A 151 -24.74 -3.19 16.10
C ASP A 151 -23.36 -2.98 15.47
N ILE A 152 -22.37 -2.78 16.33
CA ILE A 152 -20.98 -2.51 15.94
C ILE A 152 -20.40 -3.66 15.10
N ALA A 153 -20.80 -4.91 15.37
CA ALA A 153 -20.29 -6.07 14.64
C ALA A 153 -20.76 -6.03 13.18
N THR A 154 -22.07 -5.85 12.96
CA THR A 154 -22.63 -5.72 11.61
C THR A 154 -22.13 -4.46 10.91
N LEU A 155 -21.96 -3.34 11.64
CA LEU A 155 -21.42 -2.10 11.10
C LEU A 155 -20.01 -2.31 10.52
N GLN A 156 -19.10 -2.92 11.30
CA GLN A 156 -17.72 -3.17 10.88
C GLN A 156 -17.63 -4.21 9.76
N GLU A 157 -18.46 -5.25 9.78
CA GLU A 157 -18.53 -6.23 8.69
C GLU A 157 -19.00 -5.56 7.39
N THR A 158 -20.11 -4.84 7.44
CA THR A 158 -20.71 -4.21 6.25
C THR A 158 -19.77 -3.14 5.66
N PHE A 159 -19.07 -2.38 6.50
CA PHE A 159 -18.08 -1.42 6.00
C PHE A 159 -16.92 -2.11 5.28
N ARG A 160 -16.45 -3.27 5.78
CA ARG A 160 -15.41 -4.06 5.09
C ARG A 160 -15.90 -4.58 3.75
N GLU A 161 -17.13 -5.07 3.67
CA GLU A 161 -17.76 -5.50 2.41
C GLU A 161 -17.79 -4.35 1.38
N ILE A 162 -18.11 -3.12 1.79
CA ILE A 162 -18.10 -1.94 0.91
C ILE A 162 -16.66 -1.59 0.49
N ALA A 163 -15.71 -1.58 1.43
CA ALA A 163 -14.32 -1.21 1.17
C ALA A 163 -13.60 -2.19 0.20
N ALA A 164 -14.04 -3.46 0.19
CA ALA A 164 -13.58 -4.49 -0.71
C ALA A 164 -14.10 -4.33 -2.16
N MET A 165 -15.06 -3.44 -2.41
CA MET A 165 -15.55 -3.17 -3.76
C MET A 165 -14.60 -2.23 -4.53
N ASP A 166 -14.60 -2.34 -5.86
CA ASP A 166 -13.88 -1.43 -6.75
C ASP A 166 -14.63 -0.11 -6.94
N ILE A 167 -14.75 0.66 -5.86
CA ILE A 167 -15.55 1.89 -5.82
C ILE A 167 -15.08 2.90 -6.89
N PRO A 168 -15.99 3.44 -7.73
CA PRO A 168 -15.71 4.45 -8.73
C PRO A 168 -14.97 5.67 -8.19
N LEU A 169 -14.18 6.31 -9.04
CA LEU A 169 -13.42 7.51 -8.66
C LEU A 169 -14.33 8.66 -8.20
N SER A 170 -15.55 8.79 -8.76
CA SER A 170 -16.55 9.78 -8.37
C SER A 170 -16.99 9.67 -6.91
N TYR A 171 -16.83 8.48 -6.30
CA TYR A 171 -17.25 8.17 -4.94
C TYR A 171 -16.09 8.16 -3.92
N LYS A 172 -14.84 8.33 -4.34
CA LYS A 172 -13.67 8.17 -3.45
C LYS A 172 -13.62 9.17 -2.29
N GLU A 173 -13.94 10.44 -2.53
CA GLU A 173 -13.94 11.46 -1.47
C GLU A 173 -15.00 11.14 -0.41
N GLN A 174 -16.18 10.72 -0.85
CA GLN A 174 -17.31 10.40 0.02
C GLN A 174 -17.03 9.11 0.80
N MET A 175 -16.33 8.15 0.20
CA MET A 175 -15.85 6.95 0.91
C MET A 175 -14.90 7.28 2.06
N VAL A 176 -14.02 8.28 1.93
CA VAL A 176 -13.13 8.73 3.02
C VAL A 176 -13.95 9.33 4.17
N ARG A 177 -15.00 10.07 3.84
CA ARG A 177 -15.93 10.62 4.86
C ARG A 177 -16.74 9.51 5.53
N LEU A 178 -17.19 8.52 4.78
CA LEU A 178 -17.90 7.35 5.30
C LEU A 178 -17.01 6.55 6.27
N GLU A 179 -15.75 6.29 5.91
CA GLU A 179 -14.79 5.63 6.81
C GLU A 179 -14.64 6.37 8.14
N THR A 180 -14.58 7.71 8.07
CA THR A 180 -14.46 8.57 9.24
C THR A 180 -15.71 8.45 10.13
N ALA A 181 -16.90 8.54 9.54
CA ALA A 181 -18.17 8.42 10.25
C ALA A 181 -18.32 7.06 10.95
N VAL A 182 -17.98 5.96 10.26
CA VAL A 182 -18.02 4.61 10.83
C VAL A 182 -17.02 4.45 11.98
N ARG A 183 -15.80 4.96 11.82
CA ARG A 183 -14.77 4.88 12.86
C ARG A 183 -15.17 5.66 14.12
N ASP A 184 -15.75 6.84 13.94
CA ASP A 184 -16.08 7.76 15.02
C ASP A 184 -17.49 7.52 15.58
N LEU A 185 -18.21 6.52 15.05
CA LEU A 185 -19.61 6.17 15.36
C LEU A 185 -20.55 7.39 15.24
N ASP A 186 -20.28 8.23 14.24
CA ASP A 186 -21.05 9.45 13.96
C ASP A 186 -22.19 9.14 13.00
N SER A 187 -23.38 8.92 13.56
CA SER A 187 -24.59 8.62 12.78
C SER A 187 -25.01 9.77 11.87
N GLY A 188 -24.80 11.03 12.30
CA GLY A 188 -25.17 12.21 11.53
C GLY A 188 -24.28 12.37 10.29
N GLN A 189 -22.97 12.22 10.48
CA GLN A 189 -22.02 12.23 9.36
C GLN A 189 -22.25 11.05 8.40
N LEU A 190 -22.62 9.87 8.92
CA LEU A 190 -22.95 8.71 8.10
C LEU A 190 -24.18 9.00 7.22
N GLU A 191 -25.23 9.58 7.81
CA GLU A 191 -26.45 9.95 7.08
C GLU A 191 -26.15 10.97 5.96
N GLU A 192 -25.38 12.03 6.25
CA GLU A 192 -24.94 12.98 5.22
C GLU A 192 -24.13 12.33 4.08
N CYS A 193 -23.33 11.30 4.39
CA CYS A 193 -22.57 10.58 3.37
C CYS A 193 -23.50 9.76 2.47
N CYS A 194 -24.46 9.05 3.06
CA CYS A 194 -25.46 8.26 2.32
C CYS A 194 -26.27 9.14 1.35
N ASP A 195 -26.78 10.28 1.83
CA ASP A 195 -27.55 11.21 1.00
C ASP A 195 -26.74 11.73 -0.19
N ARG A 196 -25.46 12.05 0.03
CA ARG A 196 -24.55 12.48 -1.05
C ARG A 196 -24.29 11.40 -2.08
N PHE A 197 -24.18 10.14 -1.68
CA PHE A 197 -24.06 9.04 -2.65
C PHE A 197 -25.32 8.94 -3.53
N GLU A 198 -26.52 9.07 -2.95
CA GLU A 198 -27.79 9.06 -3.70
C GLU A 198 -27.93 10.25 -4.66
N GLU A 199 -27.49 11.43 -4.25
CA GLU A 199 -27.47 12.63 -5.11
C GLU A 199 -26.54 12.43 -6.31
N GLN A 200 -25.35 11.86 -6.11
CA GLN A 200 -24.37 11.62 -7.17
C GLN A 200 -24.86 10.55 -8.16
N LYS A 201 -25.51 9.48 -7.68
CA LYS A 201 -26.19 8.48 -8.52
C LYS A 201 -27.15 9.11 -9.54
N THR A 202 -27.91 10.11 -9.09
CA THR A 202 -28.93 10.78 -9.92
C THR A 202 -28.30 11.67 -11.00
N GLN A 203 -27.04 12.08 -10.85
CA GLN A 203 -26.32 12.92 -11.80
C GLN A 203 -25.61 12.10 -12.89
N GLU A 204 -25.18 10.87 -12.61
CA GLU A 204 -24.54 9.98 -13.61
C GLU A 204 -25.56 9.29 -14.54
N THR A 205 -26.85 9.31 -14.20
CA THR A 205 -27.93 8.70 -15.01
C THR A 205 -28.55 9.70 -16.02
N LYS A 206 -28.02 10.92 -16.12
CA LYS A 206 -28.45 11.97 -17.07
C LYS A 206 -27.43 12.18 -18.17
#